data_AF-A0A2S8W5Q3-F1
#
_entry.id   AF-A0A2S8W5Q3-F1
#
_cell.length_a   1.000
_cell.length_b   1.000
_cell.length_c   1.000
_cell.angle_alpha   90.00
_cell.angle_beta   90.00
_cell.angle_gamma   90.00
#
_symmetry.space_group_name_H-M   'P 1'
#
loop_
_entity.id
_entity.type
_entity.pdbx_description
1 polymer ?
#
loop_
_entity_poly.entity_id
_entity_poly.type
_entity_poly.pdbx_seq_one_letter_code
_entity_poly.pdbx_strand_id
1 'polypeptide(L)' 'MTIPPLSIAAVGMQNAANRFEASARRTATGSLDNLAVEAVEQIRARQDFSANAAVARTADEMTGTLLDILV' A
#
# COMPACT_ATOMS: atom_id res chain seq x y z
N MET A 1 16.65 -10.42 11.21
CA MET A 1 15.93 -11.35 10.31
C MET A 1 14.76 -10.59 9.72
N THR A 2 14.82 -10.22 8.44
CA THR A 2 13.67 -9.57 7.78
C THR A 2 12.65 -10.66 7.45
N ILE A 3 11.44 -10.59 8.02
CA ILE A 3 10.34 -11.47 7.61
C ILE A 3 10.01 -11.06 6.16
N PRO A 4 10.27 -11.90 5.13
CA PRO A 4 10.18 -11.49 3.73
C PRO A 4 8.83 -10.82 3.37
N PRO A 5 7.67 -11.32 3.87
CA PRO A 5 6.38 -10.66 3.69
C PRO A 5 6.31 -9.20 4.18
N LEU A 6 6.92 -8.87 5.33
CA LEU A 6 6.88 -7.51 5.88
C LEU A 6 7.66 -6.52 5.01
N SER A 7 8.86 -6.91 4.56
CA SER A 7 9.67 -6.06 3.67
C SER A 7 9.00 -5.84 2.31
N ILE A 8 8.35 -6.88 1.75
CA ILE A 8 7.65 -6.78 0.46
C ILE A 8 6.42 -5.87 0.61
N ALA A 9 5.63 -6.08 1.66
CA ALA A 9 4.47 -5.25 1.96
C ALA A 9 4.85 -3.78 2.18
N ALA A 10 5.94 -3.52 2.91
CA ALA A 10 6.44 -2.17 3.14
C ALA A 10 6.84 -1.46 1.83
N VAL A 11 7.58 -2.15 0.96
CA VAL A 11 7.95 -1.61 -0.36
C VAL A 11 6.71 -1.40 -1.23
N GLY A 12 5.75 -2.33 -1.23
CA GLY A 12 4.49 -2.20 -1.94
C GLY A 12 3.67 -0.99 -1.48
N MET A 13 3.54 -0.79 -0.18
CA MET A 13 2.89 0.40 0.41
C MET A 13 3.58 1.69 -0.01
N GLN A 14 4.92 1.76 0.05
CA GLN A 14 5.67 2.95 -0.37
C GLN A 14 5.44 3.28 -1.85
N ASN A 15 5.47 2.26 -2.72
CA ASN A 15 5.23 2.44 -4.14
C ASN A 15 3.80 2.92 -4.42
N ALA A 16 2.80 2.36 -3.72
CA ALA A 16 1.42 2.79 -3.83
C ALA A 16 1.23 4.25 -3.37
N ALA A 17 1.86 4.64 -2.26
CA ALA A 17 1.84 6.01 -1.76
C ALA A 17 2.45 7.01 -2.77
N ASN A 18 3.62 6.67 -3.34
CA ASN A 18 4.28 7.50 -4.36
C ASN A 18 3.40 7.67 -5.61
N ARG A 19 2.72 6.61 -6.06
CA ARG A 19 1.80 6.66 -7.20
C ARG A 19 0.58 7.54 -6.91
N PHE A 20 0.00 7.39 -5.71
CA PHE A 20 -1.13 8.21 -5.28
C PHE A 20 -0.76 9.70 -5.27
N GLU A 21 0.38 10.05 -4.67
CA GLU A 21 0.85 11.43 -4.62
C GLU A 21 1.11 12.00 -6.02
N ALA A 22 1.73 11.22 -6.91
CA ALA A 22 1.96 11.64 -8.28
C ALA A 22 0.63 11.91 -9.03
N SER A 23 -0.38 11.06 -8.83
CA SER A 23 -1.72 11.27 -9.40
C SER A 23 -2.40 12.50 -8.81
N ALA A 24 -2.37 12.69 -7.49
CA ALA A 24 -2.95 13.86 -6.84
C ALA A 24 -2.32 15.18 -7.34
N ARG A 25 -0.99 15.20 -7.56
CA ARG A 25 -0.30 16.35 -8.17
C ARG A 25 -0.80 16.61 -9.59
N ARG A 26 -0.96 15.57 -10.43
CA ARG A 26 -1.52 15.72 -11.79
C ARG A 26 -2.98 16.18 -11.78
N THR A 27 -3.78 15.70 -10.84
CA THR A 27 -5.16 16.20 -10.64
C THR A 27 -5.18 17.67 -10.28
N ALA A 28 -4.27 18.14 -9.43
CA ALA A 28 -4.21 19.53 -9.00
C ALA A 28 -3.73 20.47 -10.12
N THR A 29 -2.88 20.00 -11.04
CA THR A 29 -2.30 20.85 -12.10
C THR A 29 -2.88 20.61 -13.50
N GLY A 30 -3.74 19.60 -13.67
CA GLY A 30 -4.21 19.12 -14.98
C GLY A 30 -5.54 19.71 -15.47
N SER A 31 -5.85 19.47 -16.74
CA SER A 31 -7.18 19.75 -17.32
C SER A 31 -8.25 18.82 -16.71
N LEU A 32 -9.48 19.32 -16.60
CA LEU A 32 -10.63 18.59 -16.05
C LEU A 32 -10.96 17.30 -16.82
N ASP A 33 -10.55 17.20 -18.09
CA ASP A 33 -10.80 16.02 -18.95
C ASP A 33 -10.07 14.76 -18.45
N ASN A 34 -8.98 14.92 -17.69
CA ASN A 34 -8.21 13.79 -17.15
C ASN A 34 -8.66 13.36 -15.74
N LEU A 35 -9.65 14.05 -15.15
CA LEU A 35 -10.03 13.85 -13.75
C LEU A 35 -10.55 12.43 -13.49
N ALA A 36 -11.35 11.87 -14.41
CA ALA A 36 -11.88 10.51 -14.27
C ALA A 36 -10.77 9.45 -14.28
N VAL A 37 -9.75 9.63 -15.12
CA VAL A 37 -8.60 8.72 -15.19
C VAL A 37 -7.78 8.80 -13.92
N GLU A 38 -7.45 10.02 -13.46
CA GLU A 38 -6.69 10.19 -12.22
C GLU A 38 -7.47 9.73 -10.98
N ALA A 39 -8.80 9.85 -10.96
CA ALA A 39 -9.63 9.29 -9.89
C ALA A 39 -9.51 7.75 -9.82
N VAL A 40 -9.53 7.07 -10.97
CA VAL A 40 -9.31 5.62 -11.03
C VAL A 40 -7.90 5.25 -10.57
N GLU A 41 -6.88 6.01 -10.96
CA GLU A 41 -5.49 5.80 -10.50
C GLU A 41 -5.37 5.96 -8.99
N GLN A 42 -6.01 6.97 -8.40
CA GLN A 42 -6.05 7.16 -6.94
C GLN A 42 -6.76 6.01 -6.22
N ILE A 43 -7.89 5.52 -6.76
CA ILE A 43 -8.61 4.36 -6.21
C ILE A 43 -7.72 3.12 -6.24
N ARG A 44 -7.05 2.85 -7.36
CA ARG A 44 -6.13 1.73 -7.51
C ARG A 44 -4.98 1.81 -6.52
N ALA A 45 -4.32 2.96 -6.44
CA ALA A 45 -3.23 3.17 -5.49
C ALA A 45 -3.67 2.96 -4.03
N ARG A 46 -4.88 3.42 -3.66
CA ARG A 46 -5.45 3.17 -2.33
C ARG A 46 -5.71 1.68 -2.09
N GLN A 47 -6.21 0.96 -3.08
CA GLN A 47 -6.47 -0.47 -2.98
C GLN A 47 -5.17 -1.28 -2.86
N ASP A 48 -4.15 -0.94 -3.65
CA ASP A 48 -2.81 -1.54 -3.58
C ASP A 48 -2.17 -1.32 -2.21
N PHE A 49 -2.26 -0.10 -1.68
CA PHE A 49 -1.78 0.21 -0.32
C PHE A 49 -2.47 -0.66 0.72
N SER A 50 -3.80 -0.73 0.66
CA SER A 50 -4.62 -1.50 1.61
C SER A 50 -4.33 -2.99 1.55
N ALA A 51 -4.11 -3.54 0.35
CA ALA A 51 -3.73 -4.93 0.16
C ALA A 51 -2.38 -5.25 0.80
N ASN A 52 -1.37 -4.40 0.58
CA ASN A 52 -0.06 -4.57 1.21
C ASN A 52 -0.12 -4.41 2.73
N ALA A 53 -0.92 -3.46 3.24
CA ALA A 53 -1.13 -3.29 4.68
C ALA A 53 -1.76 -4.53 5.33
N ALA A 54 -2.72 -5.19 4.65
CA ALA A 54 -3.29 -6.45 5.12
C ALA A 54 -2.25 -7.57 5.19
N VAL A 55 -1.38 -7.70 4.17
CA VAL A 55 -0.26 -8.67 4.20
C VAL A 55 0.68 -8.40 5.36
N ALA A 56 1.05 -7.14 5.60
CA ALA A 56 1.91 -6.77 6.71
C ALA A 56 1.30 -7.15 8.06
N ARG A 57 0.00 -6.87 8.25
CA ARG A 57 -0.75 -7.23 9.45
C ARG A 57 -0.80 -8.73 9.67
N THR A 58 -1.09 -9.52 8.64
CA THR A 58 -1.11 -10.98 8.75
C THR A 58 0.27 -11.54 9.10
N ALA A 59 1.34 -10.98 8.53
CA ALA A 59 2.70 -11.41 8.87
C ALA A 59 3.07 -11.09 10.34
N ASP A 60 2.60 -9.97 10.86
CA ASP A 60 2.73 -9.59 12.28
C ASP A 60 1.94 -10.54 13.19
N GLU A 61 0.67 -10.82 12.86
CA GLU A 61 -0.19 -11.77 13.59
C GLU A 61 0.39 -13.18 13.62
N MET A 62 0.95 -13.66 12.50
CA MET A 62 1.66 -14.95 12.45
C MET A 62 2.89 -14.96 13.37
N THR A 63 3.63 -13.85 13.43
CA THR A 63 4.81 -13.74 14.29
C THR A 63 4.40 -13.76 15.76
N GLY A 64 3.35 -13.02 16.14
CA GLY A 64 2.78 -13.06 17.49
C GLY A 64 2.33 -14.46 17.89
N THR A 65 1.60 -15.15 17.00
CA THR A 65 1.15 -16.53 17.26
C THR A 65 2.32 -17.49 17.52
N LEU A 66 3.43 -17.35 16.77
CA LEU A 66 4.63 -18.15 17.00
C LEU A 66 5.32 -17.83 18.33
N LEU A 67 5.31 -16.57 18.75
CA LEU A 67 5.87 -16.15 20.04
C LEU A 67 5.02 -16.67 21.21
N ASP A 68 3.70 -16.61 21.10
CA ASP A 68 2.77 -17.09 22.14
C ASP A 68 2.88 -18.61 22.38
N ILE A 69 3.27 -19.41 21.38
CA ILE A 69 3.51 -20.86 21.55
C ILE A 69 4.78 -21.13 22.38
N LEU A 70 5.76 -20.23 22.35
CA LEU A 70 7.07 -20.42 22.98
C LEU A 70 7.13 -19.98 24.45
N VAL A 71 6.13 -19.24 24.92
CA VAL A 71 6.06 -18.64 26.27
C VAL A 71 4.98 -19.34 27.09
#